data_AF-A0A2H6N6H9-F1
#
_entry.id   AF-A0A2H6N6H9-F1
#
_cell.length_a   1.000
_cell.length_b   1.000
_cell.length_c   1.000
_cell.angle_alpha   90.00
_cell.angle_beta   90.00
_cell.angle_gamma   90.00
#
_symmetry.space_group_name_H-M   'P 1'
#
loop_
_entity.id
_entity.type
_entity.pdbx_description
1 polymer ?
#
loop_
_entity_poly.entity_id
_entity_poly.type
_entity_poly.pdbx_seq_one_letter_code
_entity_poly.pdbx_strand_id
1 'polypeptide(L)'
;MTSLMEITLLLTRTEPALIDANISKQIMCSVAQQSAEKIDRFRAHAGSVFLTLLYFDNPPVPHIPHREDLERIFPRSEAVTFNWNAPSQAFPRVTQLLGLASYRYHILTGLTVSIGGLTESIVRCSSQSLFNYLKSIQNDRDAMNSFCETLLKVFEDNLLNDRVSVPLLKMLDQILANGCFDVFITEENHPFPMKLLTLCKEESKRSKDIQKLRSSIAVFCGLVQFPGDMRKKVLFQLFFLLCHPFPVIRKTTASQVYEMLITYSDIAEPGVLENAMTILSDTNWDADLPFLRKQRNYLCDLMKVPKPQLVVKST
;
A
#
# COMPACT_ATOMS: atom_id res chain seq x y z
N MET A 1 -2.76 21.66 14.61
CA MET A 1 -1.57 21.03 15.23
C MET A 1 -0.93 21.96 16.26
N THR A 2 -0.77 23.27 15.99
CA THR A 2 -0.30 24.24 17.00
C THR A 2 -1.02 24.17 18.34
N SER A 3 -2.36 24.22 18.36
CA SER A 3 -3.11 24.17 19.63
C SER A 3 -2.91 22.86 20.39
N LEU A 4 -2.76 21.72 19.68
CA LEU A 4 -2.44 20.44 20.31
C LEU A 4 -1.05 20.50 20.98
N MET A 5 -0.07 21.07 20.29
CA MET A 5 1.27 21.28 20.84
C MET A 5 1.21 22.16 22.09
N GLU A 6 0.59 23.34 21.99
CA GLU A 6 0.49 24.30 23.10
C GLU A 6 -0.20 23.69 24.33
N ILE A 7 -1.32 22.98 24.14
CA ILE A 7 -2.02 22.28 25.23
C ILE A 7 -1.14 21.18 25.82
N THR A 8 -0.45 20.40 24.98
CA THR A 8 0.46 19.33 25.46
C THR A 8 1.60 19.89 26.30
N LEU A 9 2.22 21.00 25.85
CA LEU A 9 3.30 21.66 26.58
C LEU A 9 2.81 22.32 27.87
N LEU A 10 1.60 22.91 27.86
CA LEU A 10 0.97 23.46 29.06
C LEU A 10 0.73 22.35 30.09
N LEU A 11 0.07 21.26 29.69
CA LEU A 11 -0.17 20.10 30.56
C LEU A 11 1.13 19.49 31.08
N THR A 12 2.16 19.41 30.24
CA THR A 12 3.49 18.92 30.67
C THR A 12 4.07 19.75 31.81
N ARG A 13 3.81 21.06 31.83
CA ARG A 13 4.27 21.98 32.88
C ARG A 13 3.38 22.00 34.11
N THR A 14 2.06 21.94 33.93
CA THR A 14 1.09 22.20 35.00
C THR A 14 0.56 20.91 35.63
N GLU A 15 0.23 19.91 34.80
CA GLU A 15 -0.47 18.68 35.20
C GLU A 15 0.01 17.48 34.38
N PRO A 16 1.30 17.08 34.49
CA PRO A 16 1.88 16.01 33.65
C PRO A 16 1.20 14.65 33.85
N ALA A 17 0.55 14.44 35.00
CA ALA A 17 -0.23 13.23 35.29
C ALA A 17 -1.43 13.03 34.35
N LEU A 18 -1.91 14.08 33.68
CA LEU A 18 -2.97 13.98 32.67
C LEU A 18 -2.47 13.46 31.32
N ILE A 19 -1.15 13.43 31.09
CA ILE A 19 -0.54 12.87 29.89
C ILE A 19 -0.04 11.47 30.22
N ASP A 20 -0.94 10.50 30.25
CA ASP A 20 -0.55 9.11 30.39
C ASP A 20 0.15 8.57 29.13
N ALA A 21 0.67 7.34 29.21
CA ALA A 21 1.39 6.71 28.10
C ALA A 21 0.53 6.53 26.84
N ASN A 22 -0.79 6.30 26.98
CA ASN A 22 -1.68 6.14 25.83
C ASN A 22 -1.96 7.50 25.17
N ILE A 23 -2.20 8.55 25.94
CA ILE A 23 -2.38 9.91 25.44
C ILE A 23 -1.12 10.39 24.73
N SER A 24 0.05 10.23 25.35
CA SER A 24 1.35 10.60 24.75
C SER A 24 1.57 9.86 23.42
N LYS A 25 1.30 8.55 23.40
CA LYS A 25 1.35 7.75 22.17
C LYS A 25 0.40 8.28 21.10
N GLN A 26 -0.85 8.56 21.44
CA GLN A 26 -1.85 9.07 20.47
C GLN A 26 -1.41 10.41 19.88
N ILE A 27 -0.95 11.36 20.71
CA ILE A 27 -0.45 12.67 20.27
C ILE A 27 0.71 12.47 19.30
N MET A 28 1.75 11.75 19.74
CA MET A 28 2.96 11.57 18.94
C MET A 28 2.69 10.83 17.63
N CYS A 29 1.86 9.76 17.65
CA CYS A 29 1.53 9.01 16.45
C CYS A 29 0.67 9.81 15.46
N SER A 30 -0.30 10.59 15.95
CA SER A 30 -1.15 11.43 15.10
C SER A 30 -0.34 12.51 14.38
N VAL A 31 0.58 13.16 15.11
CA VAL A 31 1.48 14.17 14.53
C VAL A 31 2.45 13.51 13.54
N ALA A 32 3.01 12.35 13.89
CA ALA A 32 3.91 11.60 13.02
C ALA A 32 3.23 11.20 11.70
N GLN A 33 1.97 10.75 11.73
CA GLN A 33 1.19 10.47 10.52
C GLN A 33 1.10 11.69 9.62
N GLN A 34 0.71 12.85 10.17
CA GLN A 34 0.60 14.09 9.40
C GLN A 34 1.94 14.51 8.78
N SER A 35 3.06 14.20 9.44
CA SER A 35 4.41 14.40 8.90
C SER A 35 4.80 13.44 7.76
N ALA A 36 3.96 12.45 7.47
CA ALA A 36 4.12 11.52 6.35
C ALA A 36 3.15 11.79 5.19
N GLU A 37 2.21 12.73 5.33
CA GLU A 37 1.16 12.99 4.35
C GLU A 37 1.58 13.97 3.22
N LYS A 38 0.76 14.00 2.17
CA LYS A 38 1.09 14.58 0.86
C LYS A 38 1.15 16.10 0.80
N ILE A 39 0.61 16.81 1.80
CA ILE A 39 0.51 18.27 1.78
C ILE A 39 1.74 18.88 2.45
N ASP A 40 2.61 19.50 1.67
CA ASP A 40 3.91 20.02 2.13
C ASP A 40 3.83 20.90 3.36
N ARG A 41 2.90 21.86 3.38
CA ARG A 41 2.72 22.78 4.51
C ARG A 41 2.29 22.06 5.79
N PHE A 42 1.40 21.07 5.68
CA PHE A 42 0.96 20.28 6.83
C PHE A 42 2.05 19.33 7.30
N ARG A 43 2.72 18.67 6.37
CA ARG A 43 3.87 17.82 6.65
C ARG A 43 4.96 18.59 7.40
N ALA A 44 5.32 19.77 6.91
CA ALA A 44 6.35 20.60 7.52
C ALA A 44 5.97 21.08 8.92
N HIS A 45 4.74 21.53 9.09
CA HIS A 45 4.25 21.95 10.39
C HIS A 45 4.13 20.77 11.37
N ALA A 46 3.64 19.61 10.92
CA ALA A 46 3.56 18.39 11.72
C ALA A 46 4.94 17.92 12.19
N GLY A 47 5.91 17.86 11.29
CA GLY A 47 7.29 17.50 11.63
C GLY A 47 7.94 18.47 12.61
N SER A 48 7.70 19.78 12.45
CA SER A 48 8.16 20.78 13.42
C SER A 48 7.51 20.59 14.80
N VAL A 49 6.20 20.34 14.86
CA VAL A 49 5.51 20.03 16.12
C VAL A 49 6.05 18.74 16.74
N PHE A 50 6.28 17.70 15.94
CA PHE A 50 6.83 16.42 16.40
C PHE A 50 8.19 16.61 17.10
N LEU A 51 9.11 17.34 16.47
CA LEU A 51 10.43 17.62 17.05
C LEU A 51 10.34 18.57 18.25
N THR A 52 9.41 19.53 18.24
CA THR A 52 9.19 20.42 19.38
C THR A 52 8.75 19.63 20.61
N LEU A 53 7.80 18.70 20.45
CA LEU A 53 7.36 17.83 21.54
C LEU A 53 8.46 16.86 21.99
N LEU A 54 9.21 16.28 21.05
CA LEU A 54 10.33 15.39 21.35
C LEU A 54 11.40 16.10 22.20
N TYR A 55 11.78 17.32 21.83
CA TYR A 55 12.92 18.02 22.45
C TYR A 55 12.58 19.01 23.53
N PHE A 56 11.31 19.21 23.83
CA PHE A 56 10.89 19.99 24.98
C PHE A 56 11.49 19.42 26.28
N ASP A 57 12.12 20.26 27.08
CA ASP A 57 12.94 19.87 28.23
C ASP A 57 12.59 20.62 29.54
N ASN A 58 11.48 21.37 29.55
CA ASN A 58 11.11 22.24 30.67
C ASN A 58 9.65 22.07 31.14
N PRO A 59 9.30 20.94 31.83
CA PRO A 59 10.03 19.67 31.93
C PRO A 59 9.83 18.79 30.67
N PRO A 60 10.54 17.66 30.49
CA PRO A 60 10.32 16.80 29.32
C PRO A 60 8.90 16.28 29.19
N VAL A 61 8.38 16.21 27.95
CA VAL A 61 7.07 15.59 27.69
C VAL A 61 7.12 14.11 28.12
N PRO A 62 6.20 13.68 29.01
CA PRO A 62 6.26 12.34 29.59
C PRO A 62 5.85 11.26 28.59
N HIS A 63 6.35 10.05 28.82
CA HIS A 63 5.94 8.82 28.12
C HIS A 63 6.01 8.83 26.58
N ILE A 64 6.85 9.68 25.96
CA ILE A 64 7.06 9.62 24.50
C ILE A 64 7.57 8.22 24.14
N PRO A 65 6.85 7.45 23.31
CA PRO A 65 7.23 6.08 22.99
C PRO A 65 8.50 6.09 22.12
N HIS A 66 9.43 5.16 22.38
CA HIS A 66 10.68 5.02 21.63
C HIS A 66 11.54 6.31 21.59
N ARG A 67 11.55 7.11 22.66
CA ARG A 67 12.27 8.40 22.72
C ARG A 67 13.71 8.32 22.21
N GLU A 68 14.50 7.36 22.71
CA GLU A 68 15.91 7.20 22.30
C GLU A 68 16.07 6.93 20.80
N ASP A 69 15.21 6.08 20.22
CA ASP A 69 15.22 5.83 18.78
C ASP A 69 14.84 7.07 17.98
N LEU A 70 13.85 7.85 18.46
CA LEU A 70 13.45 9.09 17.80
C LEU A 70 14.57 10.13 17.82
N GLU A 71 15.30 10.23 18.92
CA GLU A 71 16.45 11.14 19.06
C GLU A 71 17.61 10.71 18.15
N ARG A 72 17.80 9.39 17.93
CA ARG A 72 18.74 8.85 16.94
C ARG A 72 18.30 9.13 15.50
N ILE A 73 17.01 9.00 15.19
CA ILE A 73 16.47 9.25 13.85
C ILE A 73 16.51 10.75 13.52
N PHE A 74 16.25 11.62 14.49
CA PHE A 74 16.22 13.07 14.33
C PHE A 74 17.15 13.78 15.31
N PRO A 75 18.48 13.74 15.14
CA PRO A 75 19.42 14.32 16.11
C PRO A 75 19.09 15.77 16.50
N ARG A 76 19.21 16.11 17.79
CA ARG A 76 18.88 17.46 18.31
C ARG A 76 19.62 18.58 17.58
N SER A 77 20.86 18.33 17.15
CA SER A 77 21.68 19.26 16.36
C SER A 77 21.10 19.57 14.98
N GLU A 78 20.33 18.65 14.40
CA GLU A 78 19.68 18.80 13.10
C GLU A 78 18.22 19.27 13.23
N ALA A 79 17.60 19.10 14.40
CA ALA A 79 16.16 19.30 14.58
C ALA A 79 15.65 20.70 14.19
N VAL A 80 16.46 21.74 14.42
CA VAL A 80 16.11 23.14 14.10
C VAL A 80 16.30 23.45 12.61
N THR A 81 17.28 22.83 11.96
CA THR A 81 17.64 23.09 10.56
C THR A 81 17.03 22.09 9.58
N PHE A 82 16.37 21.03 10.09
CA PHE A 82 15.79 19.97 9.28
C PHE A 82 14.69 20.51 8.35
N ASN A 83 14.91 20.37 7.04
CA ASN A 83 13.99 20.92 6.05
C ASN A 83 12.85 19.94 5.73
N TRP A 84 11.79 20.01 6.53
CA TRP A 84 10.59 19.22 6.30
C TRP A 84 9.84 19.54 5.00
N ASN A 85 10.04 20.73 4.41
CA ASN A 85 9.42 21.10 3.15
C ASN A 85 10.03 20.31 1.98
N ALA A 86 11.31 19.93 2.08
CA ALA A 86 11.98 19.12 1.07
C ALA A 86 11.60 17.64 1.20
N PRO A 87 10.80 17.06 0.28
CA PRO A 87 10.37 15.67 0.37
C PRO A 87 11.54 14.68 0.39
N SER A 88 12.61 14.99 -0.36
CA SER A 88 13.84 14.21 -0.43
C SER A 88 14.63 14.16 0.88
N GLN A 89 14.38 15.08 1.81
CA GLN A 89 14.98 15.05 3.15
C GLN A 89 14.00 14.47 4.19
N ALA A 90 12.73 14.86 4.11
CA ALA A 90 11.70 14.44 5.06
C ALA A 90 11.42 12.93 5.00
N PHE A 91 11.12 12.39 3.81
CA PHE A 91 10.67 11.00 3.70
C PHE A 91 11.72 9.96 4.16
N PRO A 92 13.03 10.11 3.88
CA PRO A 92 14.04 9.17 4.39
C PRO A 92 14.14 9.11 5.92
N ARG A 93 13.80 10.18 6.64
CA ARG A 93 13.73 10.14 8.12
C ARG A 93 12.40 9.57 8.59
N VAL A 94 11.28 10.00 7.98
CA VAL A 94 9.93 9.55 8.31
C VAL A 94 9.78 8.04 8.14
N THR A 95 10.35 7.44 7.09
CA THR A 95 10.24 5.99 6.87
C THR A 95 10.99 5.17 7.90
N GLN A 96 12.00 5.72 8.60
CA GLN A 96 12.68 4.99 9.68
C GLN A 96 11.74 4.70 10.86
N LEU A 97 10.68 5.49 11.05
CA LEU A 97 9.69 5.27 12.09
C LEU A 97 8.84 4.01 11.84
N LEU A 98 8.85 3.44 10.63
CA LEU A 98 8.25 2.13 10.35
C LEU A 98 8.90 1.01 11.18
N GLY A 99 10.17 1.18 11.58
CA GLY A 99 10.86 0.26 12.49
C GLY A 99 10.31 0.28 13.92
N LEU A 100 9.58 1.33 14.30
CA LEU A 100 9.08 1.53 15.65
C LEU A 100 7.62 1.08 15.76
N ALA A 101 7.37 0.02 16.53
CA ALA A 101 6.05 -0.63 16.61
C ALA A 101 4.91 0.35 16.96
N SER A 102 5.16 1.34 17.82
CA SER A 102 4.15 2.33 18.19
C SER A 102 3.71 3.23 17.03
N TYR A 103 4.62 3.51 16.09
CA TYR A 103 4.43 4.48 15.01
C TYR A 103 4.05 3.84 13.68
N ARG A 104 4.43 2.57 13.45
CA ARG A 104 4.34 1.89 12.14
C ARG A 104 2.99 2.04 11.45
N TYR A 105 1.88 1.79 12.15
CA TYR A 105 0.53 1.90 11.58
C TYR A 105 0.23 3.31 11.05
N HIS A 106 0.52 4.32 11.86
CA HIS A 106 0.24 5.73 11.56
C HIS A 106 1.14 6.25 10.45
N ILE A 107 2.42 5.88 10.47
CA ILE A 107 3.37 6.23 9.41
C ILE A 107 2.98 5.58 8.09
N LEU A 108 2.62 4.29 8.10
CA LEU A 108 2.20 3.59 6.89
C LEU A 108 0.91 4.19 6.32
N THR A 109 -0.03 4.60 7.17
CA THR A 109 -1.26 5.29 6.77
C THR A 109 -0.95 6.64 6.11
N GLY A 110 -0.06 7.44 6.70
CA GLY A 110 0.34 8.72 6.12
C GLY A 110 1.14 8.59 4.81
N LEU A 111 2.06 7.62 4.75
CA LEU A 111 2.82 7.31 3.52
C LEU A 111 1.90 6.83 2.40
N THR A 112 0.87 6.04 2.72
CA THR A 112 -0.11 5.54 1.75
C THR A 112 -0.73 6.66 0.92
N VAL A 113 -1.16 7.75 1.56
CA VAL A 113 -1.78 8.88 0.85
C VAL A 113 -0.76 9.74 0.08
N SER A 114 0.51 9.71 0.47
CA SER A 114 1.62 10.36 -0.25
C SER A 114 2.02 9.58 -1.50
N ILE A 115 2.24 8.28 -1.36
CA ILE A 115 2.69 7.39 -2.44
C ILE A 115 1.59 7.17 -3.47
N GLY A 116 0.35 6.99 -3.03
CA GLY A 116 -0.80 6.86 -3.94
C GLY A 116 -1.38 8.20 -4.42
N GLY A 117 -0.67 9.30 -4.17
CA GLY A 117 -1.06 10.67 -4.51
C GLY A 117 -0.95 10.98 -6.01
N LEU A 118 -1.06 12.28 -6.34
CA LEU A 118 -0.99 12.79 -7.72
C LEU A 118 0.28 13.63 -7.99
N THR A 119 0.91 14.14 -6.93
CA THR A 119 2.09 15.02 -7.07
C THR A 119 3.34 14.18 -7.29
N GLU A 120 3.86 14.18 -8.51
CA GLU A 120 4.98 13.34 -8.94
C GLU A 120 6.20 13.39 -8.01
N SER A 121 6.62 14.60 -7.59
CA SER A 121 7.77 14.76 -6.70
C SER A 121 7.57 14.09 -5.33
N ILE A 122 6.34 14.18 -4.78
CA ILE A 122 5.97 13.56 -3.50
C ILE A 122 5.91 12.05 -3.65
N VAL A 123 5.22 11.56 -4.69
CA VAL A 123 5.13 10.12 -4.99
C VAL A 123 6.54 9.55 -5.13
N ARG A 124 7.38 10.14 -5.98
CA ARG A 124 8.76 9.67 -6.21
C ARG A 124 9.59 9.62 -4.93
N CYS A 125 9.62 10.69 -4.13
CA CYS A 125 10.45 10.73 -2.92
C CYS A 125 9.93 9.78 -1.82
N SER A 126 8.61 9.72 -1.63
CA SER A 126 8.00 8.85 -0.63
C SER A 126 8.13 7.36 -1.00
N SER A 127 7.86 6.99 -2.25
CA SER A 127 8.03 5.62 -2.76
C SER A 127 9.47 5.15 -2.64
N GLN A 128 10.43 5.95 -3.10
CA GLN A 128 11.84 5.58 -3.02
C GLN A 128 12.30 5.38 -1.57
N SER A 129 11.85 6.24 -0.66
CA SER A 129 12.18 6.12 0.77
C SER A 129 11.58 4.86 1.39
N LEU A 130 10.36 4.49 0.99
CA LEU A 130 9.72 3.25 1.43
C LEU A 130 10.44 2.02 0.87
N PHE A 131 10.79 2.00 -0.41
CA PHE A 131 11.51 0.86 -1.01
C PHE A 131 12.87 0.67 -0.38
N ASN A 132 13.60 1.77 -0.10
CA ASN A 132 14.88 1.70 0.59
C ASN A 132 14.73 1.08 1.99
N TYR A 133 13.68 1.47 2.73
CA TYR A 133 13.37 0.89 4.03
C TYR A 133 13.02 -0.61 3.92
N LEU A 134 12.13 -1.00 2.98
CA LEU A 134 11.75 -2.40 2.80
C LEU A 134 12.95 -3.27 2.41
N LYS A 135 13.81 -2.78 1.51
CA LYS A 135 15.06 -3.45 1.13
C LYS A 135 16.04 -3.57 2.31
N SER A 136 16.06 -2.62 3.24
CA SER A 136 16.93 -2.72 4.41
C SER A 136 16.45 -3.77 5.42
N ILE A 137 15.16 -4.08 5.46
CA ILE A 137 14.58 -5.11 6.34
C ILE A 137 14.28 -6.44 5.62
N GLN A 138 14.57 -6.56 4.32
CA GLN A 138 14.14 -7.72 3.51
C GLN A 138 14.69 -9.07 3.99
N ASN A 139 15.85 -9.07 4.66
CA ASN A 139 16.47 -10.27 5.23
C ASN A 139 16.07 -10.51 6.70
N ASP A 140 15.32 -9.59 7.31
CA ASP A 140 14.77 -9.71 8.65
C ASP A 140 13.30 -10.13 8.54
N ARG A 141 13.05 -11.43 8.69
CA ARG A 141 11.70 -12.02 8.55
C ARG A 141 10.72 -11.44 9.55
N ASP A 142 11.14 -11.19 10.78
CA ASP A 142 10.24 -10.69 11.84
C ASP A 142 9.84 -9.23 11.58
N ALA A 143 10.80 -8.40 11.16
CA ALA A 143 10.53 -7.03 10.76
C ALA A 143 9.62 -6.96 9.52
N MET A 144 9.88 -7.80 8.50
CA MET A 144 9.06 -7.85 7.28
C MET A 144 7.64 -8.35 7.57
N ASN A 145 7.48 -9.39 8.40
CA ASN A 145 6.17 -9.87 8.83
C ASN A 145 5.41 -8.81 9.61
N SER A 146 6.07 -8.13 10.54
CA SER A 146 5.50 -7.02 11.31
C SER A 146 5.03 -5.86 10.42
N PHE A 147 5.77 -5.57 9.34
CA PHE A 147 5.36 -4.60 8.33
C PHE A 147 4.13 -5.08 7.56
N CYS A 148 4.14 -6.33 7.08
CA CYS A 148 3.04 -6.93 6.33
C CYS A 148 1.73 -7.00 7.13
N GLU A 149 1.79 -7.39 8.40
CA GLU A 149 0.65 -7.39 9.31
C GLU A 149 0.06 -5.99 9.47
N THR A 150 0.93 -4.99 9.63
CA THR A 150 0.49 -3.59 9.75
C THR A 150 -0.11 -3.07 8.44
N LEU A 151 0.46 -3.45 7.29
CA LEU A 151 -0.06 -3.12 5.96
C LEU A 151 -1.46 -3.70 5.74
N LEU A 152 -1.66 -4.98 6.09
CA LEU A 152 -2.96 -5.63 6.03
C LEU A 152 -3.95 -4.94 6.97
N LYS A 153 -3.53 -4.58 8.19
CA LYS A 153 -4.36 -3.88 9.17
C LYS A 153 -4.80 -2.50 8.68
N VAL A 154 -3.89 -1.71 8.10
CA VAL A 154 -4.20 -0.41 7.47
C VAL A 154 -5.23 -0.59 6.36
N PHE A 155 -5.11 -1.64 5.54
CA PHE A 155 -6.09 -1.91 4.49
C PHE A 155 -7.45 -2.29 5.08
N GLU A 156 -7.50 -3.23 6.02
CA GLU A 156 -8.73 -3.69 6.68
C GLU A 156 -9.50 -2.53 7.33
N ASP A 157 -8.81 -1.68 8.09
CA ASP A 157 -9.43 -0.56 8.81
C ASP A 157 -9.92 0.55 7.87
N ASN A 158 -9.45 0.56 6.62
CA ASN A 158 -9.81 1.56 5.61
C ASN A 158 -10.56 0.96 4.40
N LEU A 159 -11.11 -0.26 4.51
CA LEU A 159 -11.96 -0.82 3.47
C LEU A 159 -13.11 0.14 3.15
N LEU A 160 -13.35 0.34 1.85
CA LEU A 160 -14.35 1.25 1.28
C LEU A 160 -14.15 2.73 1.63
N ASN A 161 -13.05 3.10 2.29
CA ASN A 161 -12.64 4.49 2.46
C ASN A 161 -11.66 4.89 1.34
N ASP A 162 -12.22 5.34 0.22
CA ASP A 162 -11.49 5.64 -1.02
C ASP A 162 -10.36 6.66 -0.85
N ARG A 163 -10.43 7.50 0.21
CA ARG A 163 -9.36 8.45 0.56
C ARG A 163 -8.06 7.76 0.94
N VAL A 164 -8.11 6.52 1.39
CA VAL A 164 -6.95 5.71 1.82
C VAL A 164 -6.84 4.45 0.98
N SER A 165 -7.93 3.70 0.74
CA SER A 165 -7.88 2.41 0.05
C SER A 165 -7.39 2.50 -1.41
N VAL A 166 -7.81 3.54 -2.15
CA VAL A 166 -7.35 3.73 -3.55
C VAL A 166 -5.87 4.10 -3.61
N PRO A 167 -5.37 5.08 -2.83
CA PRO A 167 -3.94 5.31 -2.69
C PRO A 167 -3.16 4.07 -2.23
N LEU A 168 -3.73 3.26 -1.34
CA LEU A 168 -3.11 2.03 -0.86
C LEU A 168 -2.92 1.01 -1.98
N LEU A 169 -3.92 0.81 -2.85
CA LEU A 169 -3.80 -0.05 -4.02
C LEU A 169 -2.68 0.42 -4.96
N LYS A 170 -2.54 1.73 -5.17
CA LYS A 170 -1.43 2.30 -5.97
C LYS A 170 -0.07 2.11 -5.31
N MET A 171 0.00 2.21 -3.99
CA MET A 171 1.23 1.94 -3.24
C MET A 171 1.60 0.46 -3.34
N LEU A 172 0.64 -0.44 -3.17
CA LEU A 172 0.84 -1.89 -3.28
C LEU A 172 1.37 -2.29 -4.65
N ASP A 173 0.79 -1.75 -5.73
CA ASP A 173 1.26 -1.94 -7.10
C ASP A 173 2.75 -1.58 -7.23
N GLN A 174 3.15 -0.40 -6.74
CA GLN A 174 4.55 0.01 -6.79
C GLN A 174 5.48 -0.85 -5.92
N ILE A 175 5.04 -1.27 -4.73
CA ILE A 175 5.82 -2.16 -3.85
C ILE A 175 6.04 -3.53 -4.53
N LEU A 176 4.99 -4.09 -5.13
CA LEU A 176 5.04 -5.36 -5.86
C LEU A 176 5.94 -5.28 -7.10
N ALA A 177 5.89 -4.17 -7.84
CA ALA A 177 6.72 -3.95 -9.02
C ALA A 177 8.21 -3.72 -8.71
N ASN A 178 8.57 -3.36 -7.47
CA ASN A 178 9.95 -3.05 -7.05
C ASN A 178 10.63 -4.18 -6.27
N GLY A 179 10.05 -5.39 -6.29
CA GLY A 179 10.63 -6.57 -5.64
C GLY A 179 10.74 -6.49 -4.12
N CYS A 180 9.95 -5.63 -3.48
CA CYS A 180 10.02 -5.42 -2.03
C CYS A 180 9.52 -6.63 -1.22
N PHE A 181 8.82 -7.56 -1.88
CA PHE A 181 8.26 -8.77 -1.28
C PHE A 181 8.90 -10.06 -1.81
N ASP A 182 10.06 -9.97 -2.47
CA ASP A 182 10.74 -11.11 -3.10
C ASP A 182 11.07 -12.24 -2.11
N VAL A 183 11.27 -11.90 -0.84
CA VAL A 183 11.49 -12.86 0.25
C VAL A 183 10.37 -13.91 0.35
N PHE A 184 9.13 -13.55 -0.03
CA PHE A 184 7.98 -14.45 0.00
C PHE A 184 7.77 -15.25 -1.29
N ILE A 185 8.50 -14.97 -2.37
CA ILE A 185 8.37 -15.70 -3.64
C ILE A 185 8.86 -17.15 -3.50
N THR A 186 9.75 -17.41 -2.54
CA THR A 186 10.25 -18.77 -2.28
C THR A 186 9.30 -19.65 -1.48
N GLU A 187 8.23 -19.08 -0.90
CA GLU A 187 7.29 -19.78 -0.04
C GLU A 187 5.95 -19.99 -0.75
N GLU A 188 5.62 -21.24 -1.06
CA GLU A 188 4.32 -21.55 -1.65
C GLU A 188 3.18 -21.18 -0.71
N ASN A 189 2.17 -20.48 -1.25
CA ASN A 189 0.94 -20.12 -0.54
C ASN A 189 1.16 -19.29 0.73
N HIS A 190 2.15 -18.39 0.75
CA HIS A 190 2.40 -17.49 1.86
C HIS A 190 1.10 -16.76 2.31
N PRO A 191 0.80 -16.66 3.63
CA PRO A 191 -0.47 -16.09 4.12
C PRO A 191 -0.68 -14.62 3.74
N PHE A 192 0.39 -13.82 3.69
CA PHE A 192 0.30 -12.38 3.41
C PHE A 192 -0.30 -12.08 2.02
N PRO A 193 0.25 -12.57 0.90
CA PRO A 193 -0.34 -12.36 -0.42
C PRO A 193 -1.79 -12.88 -0.52
N MET A 194 -2.11 -14.00 0.13
CA MET A 194 -3.45 -14.58 0.15
C MET A 194 -4.48 -13.68 0.84
N LYS A 195 -4.10 -13.12 1.99
CA LYS A 195 -4.93 -12.15 2.70
C LYS A 195 -5.06 -10.84 1.91
N LEU A 196 -3.96 -10.37 1.31
CA LEU A 196 -3.96 -9.18 0.46
C LEU A 196 -4.91 -9.31 -0.73
N LEU A 197 -4.87 -10.44 -1.45
CA LEU A 197 -5.81 -10.74 -2.53
C LEU A 197 -7.27 -10.66 -2.05
N THR A 198 -7.54 -11.19 -0.86
CA THR A 198 -8.89 -11.18 -0.29
C THR A 198 -9.38 -9.76 -0.03
N LEU A 199 -8.54 -8.89 0.54
CA LEU A 199 -8.86 -7.48 0.78
C LEU A 199 -9.06 -6.70 -0.52
N CYS A 200 -8.19 -6.89 -1.51
CA CYS A 200 -8.36 -6.29 -2.84
C CYS A 200 -9.68 -6.71 -3.50
N LYS A 201 -10.09 -7.97 -3.35
CA LYS A 201 -11.36 -8.47 -3.87
C LYS A 201 -12.56 -7.84 -3.18
N GLU A 202 -12.52 -7.71 -1.85
CA GLU A 202 -13.61 -7.04 -1.12
C GLU A 202 -13.68 -5.54 -1.44
N GLU A 203 -12.54 -4.86 -1.55
CA GLU A 203 -12.47 -3.43 -1.90
C GLU A 203 -13.03 -3.13 -3.29
N SER A 204 -12.74 -4.00 -4.26
CA SER A 204 -13.21 -3.86 -5.66
C SER A 204 -14.60 -4.45 -5.91
N LYS A 205 -15.18 -5.14 -4.93
CA LYS A 205 -16.44 -5.88 -5.07
C LYS A 205 -17.59 -4.95 -5.42
N ARG A 206 -18.17 -5.16 -6.62
CA ARG A 206 -19.29 -4.35 -7.15
C ARG A 206 -18.98 -2.85 -7.22
N SER A 207 -17.72 -2.45 -7.16
CA SER A 207 -17.32 -1.05 -7.32
C SER A 207 -17.67 -0.57 -8.72
N LYS A 208 -18.13 0.67 -8.82
CA LYS A 208 -18.30 1.39 -10.09
C LYS A 208 -17.19 2.42 -10.32
N ASP A 209 -16.29 2.59 -9.35
CA ASP A 209 -15.16 3.50 -9.46
C ASP A 209 -14.10 2.89 -10.38
N ILE A 210 -13.91 3.53 -11.55
CA ILE A 210 -12.96 3.08 -12.57
C ILE A 210 -11.52 3.12 -12.06
N GLN A 211 -11.14 4.13 -11.29
CA GLN A 211 -9.77 4.28 -10.76
C GLN A 211 -9.47 3.22 -9.72
N LYS A 212 -10.43 2.93 -8.83
CA LYS A 212 -10.31 1.83 -7.86
C LYS A 212 -10.15 0.47 -8.55
N LEU A 213 -10.99 0.20 -9.57
CA LEU A 213 -10.91 -1.05 -10.32
C LEU A 213 -9.57 -1.19 -11.07
N ARG A 214 -9.09 -0.13 -11.72
CA ARG A 214 -7.78 -0.11 -12.39
C ARG A 214 -6.63 -0.35 -11.42
N SER A 215 -6.65 0.33 -10.26
CA SER A 215 -5.62 0.14 -9.23
C SER A 215 -5.65 -1.29 -8.67
N SER A 216 -6.84 -1.90 -8.56
CA SER A 216 -6.98 -3.29 -8.14
C SER A 216 -6.43 -4.28 -9.17
N ILE A 217 -6.68 -4.04 -10.47
CA ILE A 217 -6.12 -4.87 -11.57
C ILE A 217 -4.60 -4.86 -11.51
N ALA A 218 -3.98 -3.70 -11.33
CA ALA A 218 -2.53 -3.57 -11.24
C ALA A 218 -1.96 -4.41 -10.08
N VAL A 219 -2.58 -4.31 -8.90
CA VAL A 219 -2.21 -5.16 -7.74
C VAL A 219 -2.42 -6.65 -8.05
N PHE A 220 -3.54 -7.04 -8.67
CA PHE A 220 -3.75 -8.44 -9.07
C PHE A 220 -2.64 -8.92 -10.01
N CYS A 221 -2.27 -8.15 -11.03
CA CYS A 221 -1.15 -8.50 -11.91
C CYS A 221 0.15 -8.66 -11.13
N GLY A 222 0.45 -7.77 -10.18
CA GLY A 222 1.63 -7.88 -9.32
C GLY A 222 1.62 -9.13 -8.43
N LEU A 223 0.46 -9.56 -7.94
CA LEU A 223 0.34 -10.76 -7.08
C LEU A 223 0.63 -12.08 -7.80
N VAL A 224 0.69 -12.12 -9.14
CA VAL A 224 1.00 -13.34 -9.89
C VAL A 224 2.41 -13.86 -9.60
N GLN A 225 3.31 -12.99 -9.13
CA GLN A 225 4.70 -13.34 -8.82
C GLN A 225 4.81 -14.44 -7.75
N PHE A 226 3.85 -14.51 -6.82
CA PHE A 226 3.87 -15.52 -5.76
C PHE A 226 3.39 -16.89 -6.28
N PRO A 227 4.15 -17.98 -6.01
CA PRO A 227 3.84 -19.30 -6.56
C PRO A 227 2.66 -19.99 -5.84
N GLY A 228 2.28 -21.16 -6.36
CA GLY A 228 1.22 -22.00 -5.81
C GLY A 228 -0.19 -21.61 -6.26
N ASP A 229 -1.17 -21.77 -5.37
CA ASP A 229 -2.58 -21.50 -5.67
C ASP A 229 -2.86 -20.02 -5.94
N MET A 230 -1.96 -19.14 -5.52
CA MET A 230 -2.06 -17.70 -5.75
C MET A 230 -2.27 -17.37 -7.23
N ARG A 231 -1.42 -17.92 -8.11
CA ARG A 231 -1.47 -17.67 -9.57
C ARG A 231 -2.85 -17.98 -10.15
N LYS A 232 -3.41 -19.14 -9.80
CA LYS A 232 -4.75 -19.54 -10.26
C LYS A 232 -5.85 -18.60 -9.75
N LYS A 233 -5.77 -18.19 -8.48
CA LYS A 233 -6.77 -17.29 -7.87
C LYS A 233 -6.71 -15.87 -8.45
N VAL A 234 -5.51 -15.37 -8.73
CA VAL A 234 -5.27 -14.08 -9.39
C VAL A 234 -5.77 -14.11 -10.83
N LEU A 235 -5.36 -15.10 -11.61
CA LEU A 235 -5.81 -15.25 -12.99
C LEU A 235 -7.33 -15.40 -13.08
N PHE A 236 -7.97 -16.13 -12.16
CA PHE A 236 -9.42 -16.20 -12.07
C PHE A 236 -10.05 -14.81 -11.91
N GLN A 237 -9.50 -13.99 -11.01
CA GLN A 237 -9.99 -12.65 -10.74
C GLN A 237 -9.80 -11.73 -11.96
N LEU A 238 -8.65 -11.79 -12.62
CA LEU A 238 -8.35 -11.03 -13.84
C LEU A 238 -9.27 -11.45 -14.99
N PHE A 239 -9.44 -12.75 -15.23
CA PHE A 239 -10.33 -13.26 -16.28
C PHE A 239 -11.80 -12.96 -16.00
N PHE A 240 -12.20 -12.85 -14.73
CA PHE A 240 -13.51 -12.32 -14.39
C PHE A 240 -13.69 -10.86 -14.87
N LEU A 241 -12.66 -10.02 -14.71
CA LEU A 241 -12.68 -8.60 -15.10
C LEU A 241 -12.60 -8.36 -16.62
N LEU A 242 -12.09 -9.31 -17.40
CA LEU A 242 -12.18 -9.28 -18.88
C LEU A 242 -13.63 -9.22 -19.41
N CYS A 243 -14.59 -9.63 -18.59
CA CYS A 243 -16.03 -9.58 -18.89
C CYS A 243 -16.79 -8.55 -18.03
N HIS A 244 -16.10 -7.55 -17.49
CA HIS A 244 -16.72 -6.50 -16.67
C HIS A 244 -17.74 -5.67 -17.49
N PRO A 245 -18.85 -5.17 -16.90
CA PRO A 245 -19.82 -4.36 -17.63
C PRO A 245 -19.22 -3.15 -18.36
N PHE A 246 -18.23 -2.49 -17.74
CA PHE A 246 -17.57 -1.32 -18.31
C PHE A 246 -16.46 -1.70 -19.31
N PRO A 247 -16.57 -1.34 -20.60
CA PRO A 247 -15.56 -1.69 -21.62
C PRO A 247 -14.15 -1.19 -21.29
N VAL A 248 -14.04 -0.02 -20.66
CA VAL A 248 -12.76 0.55 -20.21
C VAL A 248 -12.01 -0.37 -19.25
N ILE A 249 -12.73 -1.09 -18.38
CA ILE A 249 -12.13 -2.05 -17.43
C ILE A 249 -11.68 -3.31 -18.14
N ARG A 250 -12.46 -3.79 -19.12
CA ARG A 250 -12.10 -4.97 -19.94
C ARG A 250 -10.79 -4.72 -20.71
N LYS A 251 -10.70 -3.58 -21.40
CA LYS A 251 -9.50 -3.16 -22.14
C LYS A 251 -8.29 -3.01 -21.22
N THR A 252 -8.43 -2.30 -20.10
CA THR A 252 -7.32 -2.16 -19.14
C THR A 252 -6.88 -3.52 -18.58
N THR A 253 -7.82 -4.40 -18.26
CA THR A 253 -7.50 -5.75 -17.79
C THR A 253 -6.73 -6.53 -18.86
N ALA A 254 -7.19 -6.52 -20.11
CA ALA A 254 -6.52 -7.24 -21.19
C ALA A 254 -5.08 -6.76 -21.43
N SER A 255 -4.88 -5.45 -21.50
CA SER A 255 -3.54 -4.86 -21.67
C SER A 255 -2.60 -5.18 -20.51
N GLN A 256 -3.06 -5.02 -19.26
CA GLN A 256 -2.21 -5.30 -18.10
C GLN A 256 -1.95 -6.80 -17.90
N VAL A 257 -2.90 -7.67 -18.22
CA VAL A 257 -2.67 -9.12 -18.20
C VAL A 257 -1.64 -9.49 -19.27
N TYR A 258 -1.74 -8.93 -20.47
CA TYR A 258 -0.75 -9.16 -21.53
C TYR A 258 0.66 -8.78 -21.08
N GLU A 259 0.84 -7.59 -20.51
CA GLU A 259 2.13 -7.13 -19.95
C GLU A 259 2.61 -8.06 -18.81
N MET A 260 1.71 -8.47 -17.93
CA MET A 260 2.00 -9.42 -16.85
C MET A 260 2.49 -10.77 -17.40
N LEU A 261 1.89 -11.32 -18.46
CA LEU A 261 2.34 -12.58 -19.06
C LEU A 261 3.75 -12.45 -19.68
N ILE A 262 4.11 -11.26 -20.18
CA ILE A 262 5.47 -10.98 -20.68
C ILE A 262 6.46 -10.95 -19.51
N THR A 263 6.12 -10.27 -18.42
CA THR A 263 7.01 -10.12 -17.25
C THR A 263 7.21 -11.46 -16.52
N TYR A 264 6.16 -12.25 -16.36
CA TYR A 264 6.18 -13.50 -15.59
C TYR A 264 6.01 -14.71 -16.52
N SER A 265 7.07 -15.04 -17.26
CA SER A 265 7.06 -16.10 -18.27
C SER A 265 7.10 -17.53 -17.70
N ASP A 266 7.25 -17.68 -16.39
CA ASP A 266 7.32 -18.96 -15.67
C ASP A 266 5.94 -19.46 -15.20
N ILE A 267 4.86 -18.71 -15.46
CA ILE A 267 3.51 -19.04 -14.99
C ILE A 267 2.83 -20.16 -15.80
N ALA A 268 3.26 -20.41 -17.03
CA ALA A 268 2.77 -21.48 -17.91
C ALA A 268 3.79 -21.83 -19.00
N GLU A 269 3.54 -22.89 -19.76
CA GLU A 269 4.40 -23.28 -20.89
C GLU A 269 4.44 -22.17 -21.97
N PRO A 270 5.58 -21.98 -22.67
CA PRO A 270 5.75 -20.87 -23.62
C PRO A 270 4.65 -20.80 -24.70
N GLY A 271 4.27 -21.94 -25.29
CA GLY A 271 3.20 -21.97 -26.30
C GLY A 271 1.81 -21.67 -25.73
N VAL A 272 1.58 -21.94 -24.45
CA VAL A 272 0.34 -21.57 -23.75
C VAL A 272 0.31 -20.05 -23.54
N LEU A 273 1.43 -19.45 -23.15
CA LEU A 273 1.55 -18.00 -22.97
C LEU A 273 1.41 -17.24 -24.29
N GLU A 274 2.05 -17.70 -25.35
CA GLU A 274 1.94 -17.09 -26.69
C GLU A 274 0.48 -17.05 -27.14
N ASN A 275 -0.22 -18.19 -27.08
CA ASN A 275 -1.64 -18.25 -27.41
C ASN A 275 -2.51 -17.34 -26.53
N ALA A 276 -2.23 -17.29 -25.22
CA ALA A 276 -2.97 -16.42 -24.30
C ALA A 276 -2.75 -14.94 -24.65
N MET A 277 -1.51 -14.55 -24.94
CA MET A 277 -1.13 -13.21 -25.36
C MET A 277 -1.83 -12.81 -26.68
N THR A 278 -1.87 -13.70 -27.68
CA THR A 278 -2.60 -13.47 -28.94
C THR A 278 -4.09 -13.22 -28.69
N ILE A 279 -4.74 -14.01 -27.83
CA ILE A 279 -6.16 -13.78 -27.49
C ILE A 279 -6.35 -12.42 -26.83
N LEU A 280 -5.46 -12.04 -25.92
CA LEU A 280 -5.52 -10.77 -25.20
C LEU A 280 -5.32 -9.56 -26.13
N SER A 281 -4.43 -9.65 -27.13
CA SER A 281 -4.17 -8.58 -28.09
C SER A 281 -5.23 -8.47 -29.19
N ASP A 282 -5.65 -9.60 -29.75
CA ASP A 282 -6.44 -9.63 -30.99
C ASP A 282 -7.96 -9.53 -30.73
N THR A 283 -8.39 -9.83 -29.50
CA THR A 283 -9.79 -9.73 -29.11
C THR A 283 -10.22 -8.26 -28.99
N ASN A 284 -11.29 -7.88 -29.70
CA ASN A 284 -11.96 -6.60 -29.48
C ASN A 284 -12.73 -6.61 -28.14
N TRP A 285 -12.12 -6.12 -27.08
CA TRP A 285 -12.70 -6.08 -25.72
C TRP A 285 -13.88 -5.10 -25.54
N ASP A 286 -14.24 -4.33 -26.57
CA ASP A 286 -15.48 -3.53 -26.60
C ASP A 286 -16.71 -4.33 -27.07
N ALA A 287 -16.52 -5.57 -27.57
CA ALA A 287 -17.59 -6.43 -28.08
C ALA A 287 -18.63 -6.84 -27.01
N ASP A 288 -19.67 -7.54 -27.44
CA ASP A 288 -20.75 -8.01 -26.57
C ASP A 288 -20.27 -9.10 -25.58
N LEU A 289 -20.90 -9.12 -24.40
CA LEU A 289 -20.52 -10.05 -23.33
C LEU A 289 -20.65 -11.54 -23.71
N PRO A 290 -21.68 -12.00 -24.45
CA PRO A 290 -21.73 -13.37 -24.95
C PRO A 290 -20.49 -13.77 -25.76
N PHE A 291 -20.03 -12.93 -26.69
CA PHE A 291 -18.78 -13.16 -27.42
C PHE A 291 -17.56 -13.18 -26.49
N LEU A 292 -17.39 -12.16 -25.65
CA LEU A 292 -16.22 -12.04 -24.76
C LEU A 292 -16.12 -13.19 -23.75
N ARG A 293 -17.26 -13.72 -23.28
CA ARG A 293 -17.29 -14.88 -22.39
C ARG A 293 -16.71 -16.13 -23.05
N LYS A 294 -16.87 -16.30 -24.37
CA LYS A 294 -16.25 -17.42 -25.10
C LYS A 294 -14.73 -17.28 -25.12
N GLN A 295 -14.20 -16.10 -25.45
CA GLN A 295 -12.76 -15.82 -25.45
C GLN A 295 -12.15 -16.01 -24.06
N ARG A 296 -12.80 -15.45 -23.03
CA ARG A 296 -12.41 -15.60 -21.63
C ARG A 296 -12.44 -17.06 -21.17
N ASN A 297 -13.45 -17.84 -21.56
CA ASN A 297 -13.51 -19.26 -21.21
C ASN A 297 -12.39 -20.07 -21.88
N TYR A 298 -12.00 -19.71 -23.11
CA TYR A 298 -10.86 -20.32 -23.79
C TYR A 298 -9.54 -19.98 -23.07
N LEU A 299 -9.36 -18.73 -22.63
CA LEU A 299 -8.24 -18.34 -21.76
C LEU A 299 -8.21 -19.13 -20.44
N CYS A 300 -9.37 -19.35 -19.82
CA CYS A 300 -9.49 -20.18 -18.62
C CYS A 300 -9.01 -21.62 -18.87
N ASP A 301 -9.45 -22.25 -19.97
CA ASP A 301 -9.05 -23.62 -20.34
C ASP A 301 -7.54 -23.70 -20.59
N LEU A 302 -7.02 -22.75 -21.38
CA LEU A 302 -5.61 -22.65 -21.75
C LEU A 302 -4.70 -22.52 -20.51
N MET A 303 -5.07 -21.66 -19.57
CA MET A 303 -4.30 -21.41 -18.34
C MET A 303 -4.67 -22.36 -17.17
N LYS A 304 -5.53 -23.36 -17.40
CA LYS A 304 -6.00 -24.31 -16.38
C LYS A 304 -6.63 -23.61 -15.15
N VAL A 305 -7.37 -22.54 -15.39
CA VAL A 305 -8.08 -21.72 -14.39
C VAL A 305 -9.59 -22.04 -14.44
N PRO A 306 -10.29 -22.13 -13.30
CA PRO A 306 -11.74 -22.35 -13.31
C PRO A 306 -12.49 -21.28 -14.10
N LYS A 307 -13.56 -21.67 -14.81
CA LYS A 307 -14.42 -20.74 -15.55
C LYS A 307 -15.33 -19.99 -14.57
N PRO A 308 -15.39 -18.65 -14.60
CA PRO A 308 -16.35 -17.92 -13.78
C PRO A 308 -17.79 -18.23 -14.22
N GLN A 309 -18.59 -18.74 -13.29
CA GLN A 309 -19.99 -19.07 -13.51
C GLN A 309 -20.91 -17.88 -13.22
N LEU A 310 -22.01 -17.78 -13.97
CA LEU A 310 -23.08 -16.84 -13.67
C LEU A 310 -23.84 -17.38 -12.46
N VAL A 311 -23.78 -16.67 -11.33
CA VAL A 311 -24.69 -16.93 -10.22
C VAL A 311 -26.06 -16.39 -10.64
N VAL A 312 -26.94 -17.28 -11.08
CA VAL A 312 -28.36 -16.95 -11.28
C VAL A 312 -28.90 -16.63 -9.89
N LYS A 313 -29.26 -15.37 -9.65
CA LYS A 313 -30.01 -15.03 -8.44
C LYS A 313 -31.35 -15.75 -8.56
N SER A 314 -31.60 -16.71 -7.69
CA SER A 314 -32.96 -17.19 -7.42
C SER A 314 -33.79 -15.97 -7.01
N THR A 315 -34.71 -15.59 -7.90
CA THR A 315 -35.78 -14.61 -7.65
C THR A 315 -36.59 -14.98 -6.43
#